data_AF-A0A7Y4WGD0-F1
#
_entry.id   AF-A0A7Y4WGD0-F1
#
_cell.length_a   1.000
_cell.length_b   1.000
_cell.length_c   1.000
_cell.angle_alpha   90.00
_cell.angle_beta   90.00
_cell.angle_gamma   90.00
#
_symmetry.space_group_name_H-M   'P 1'
#
loop_
_entity.id
_entity.type
_entity.pdbx_description
1 polymer ?
#
loop_
_entity_poly.entity_id
_entity_poly.type
_entity_poly.pdbx_seq_one_letter_code
_entity_poly.pdbx_strand_id
1 'polypeptide(L)'
;MRTLITLLVLLCAASSVAAQTPAVPLPNVTGPIPVTADSYPLMASAKLQVVVDLQKAGYVEEEFFVSGRANVYDWAADGSPTIKTAGAPYTTRILLRRPADSRRFSGNAIVEIGNVGRGFDFSFSWGVSHDYFLENGDAWVAITHSPENLEALKVFNPTRYASLSMANPTANERCAAGANSPAAPVPQEEGLRWDAISQIGALLRAARPGGPLAGFNVQRVYATSHGGELATYTAVFHPRAKLATGKPVYDGYIQHRHPAMTRLRRCGAAPAALDPRQIIRNLDVPLIRVVSQTDVLLTYSRRRDDSDAPDDRYRLYEIAGAPHADASFYPYMPSVADQKKTGFDAFLHSWPFPEQCDDETTLLRVPIVTYALDAVYANLTRWVRDGVPPPRAPRVTVENGGTPQARVVLDQNGNAIGGVRSPYVDVAVATYITTTKGPGTCGNLAHMKAFDWAKLNTLYGTPSGYAVQVSSSVDRLVRDRWLTEADGKKIKAAAVVAPTTASR
;
A
#
# COMPACT_ATOMS: atom_id res chain seq x y z
N MET A 1 48.74 -13.62 67.62
CA MET A 1 48.40 -14.25 66.33
C MET A 1 47.18 -13.55 65.75
N ARG A 2 47.36 -12.95 64.56
CA ARG A 2 46.36 -12.60 63.52
C ARG A 2 45.24 -11.61 63.87
N THR A 3 45.52 -10.33 63.60
CA THR A 3 44.52 -9.30 63.31
C THR A 3 44.08 -9.43 61.85
N LEU A 4 42.80 -9.68 61.58
CA LEU A 4 42.21 -9.73 60.24
C LEU A 4 41.91 -8.31 59.76
N ILE A 5 42.44 -7.92 58.60
CA ILE A 5 42.07 -6.69 57.88
C ILE A 5 41.03 -7.10 56.82
N THR A 6 39.81 -6.59 56.94
CA THR A 6 38.74 -6.79 55.95
C THR A 6 38.80 -5.66 54.93
N LEU A 7 39.20 -5.99 53.70
CA LEU A 7 39.24 -5.07 52.56
C LEU A 7 37.82 -4.92 51.99
N LEU A 8 37.25 -3.71 52.04
CA LEU A 8 35.95 -3.41 51.43
C LEU A 8 36.17 -3.07 49.94
N VAL A 9 35.79 -3.98 49.05
CA VAL A 9 35.83 -3.75 47.59
C VAL A 9 34.54 -3.01 47.18
N LEU A 10 34.65 -1.73 46.82
CA LEU A 10 33.57 -1.02 46.14
C LEU A 10 33.46 -1.53 44.70
N LEU A 11 32.43 -2.33 44.40
CA LEU A 11 32.00 -2.57 43.02
C LEU A 11 31.24 -1.35 42.51
N CYS A 12 31.88 -0.54 41.66
CA CYS A 12 31.19 0.40 40.79
C CYS A 12 30.42 -0.38 39.72
N ALA A 13 29.11 -0.57 39.91
CA ALA A 13 28.23 -1.04 38.86
C ALA A 13 28.09 0.06 37.80
N ALA A 14 28.81 -0.06 36.68
CA ALA A 14 28.60 0.78 35.52
C ALA A 14 27.24 0.41 34.88
N SER A 15 26.19 1.15 35.23
CA SER A 15 24.90 1.05 34.56
C SER A 15 25.08 1.47 33.09
N SER A 16 25.01 0.51 32.18
CA SER A 16 24.99 0.76 30.74
C SER A 16 23.66 1.47 30.42
N VAL A 17 23.66 2.79 30.41
CA VAL A 17 22.54 3.58 29.90
C VAL A 17 22.46 3.29 28.39
N ALA A 18 21.57 2.39 27.99
CA ALA A 18 21.28 2.19 26.57
C ALA A 18 20.83 3.54 26.01
N ALA A 19 21.57 4.08 25.04
CA ALA A 19 21.22 5.33 24.38
C ALA A 19 19.81 5.18 23.77
N GLN A 20 18.83 5.90 24.33
CA GLN A 20 17.48 5.91 23.79
C GLN A 20 17.53 6.54 22.40
N THR A 21 16.93 5.86 21.41
CA THR A 21 16.78 6.44 20.08
C THR A 21 15.94 7.71 20.19
N PRO A 22 16.40 8.86 19.67
CA PRO A 22 15.66 10.10 19.78
C PRO A 22 14.29 9.95 19.09
N ALA A 23 13.27 10.53 19.71
CA ALA A 23 11.92 10.49 19.18
C ALA A 23 11.84 11.16 17.81
N VAL A 24 10.97 10.65 16.94
CA VAL A 24 10.67 11.28 15.66
C VAL A 24 10.14 12.71 15.91
N PRO A 25 10.79 13.75 15.36
CA PRO A 25 10.37 15.11 15.57
C PRO A 25 9.02 15.37 14.89
N LEU A 26 8.18 16.20 15.51
CA LEU A 26 6.93 16.61 14.86
C LEU A 26 7.21 17.68 13.81
N PRO A 27 6.77 17.50 12.56
CA PRO A 27 6.96 18.50 11.51
C PRO A 27 6.02 19.69 11.72
N ASN A 28 6.28 20.79 11.05
CA ASN A 28 5.33 21.89 10.88
C ASN A 28 4.26 21.51 9.86
N VAL A 29 3.07 22.09 10.02
CA VAL A 29 1.93 21.85 9.12
C VAL A 29 1.27 23.17 8.77
N THR A 30 0.94 23.33 7.49
CA THR A 30 0.17 24.45 6.96
C THR A 30 -1.09 23.91 6.32
N GLY A 31 -2.24 24.38 6.76
CA GLY A 31 -3.53 24.04 6.16
C GLY A 31 -4.69 24.09 7.16
N PRO A 32 -5.89 23.64 6.75
CA PRO A 32 -6.18 23.11 5.42
C PRO A 32 -5.95 24.16 4.33
N ILE A 33 -5.30 23.77 3.22
CA ILE A 33 -5.03 24.69 2.11
C ILE A 33 -6.37 25.03 1.42
N PRO A 34 -6.76 26.31 1.32
CA PRO A 34 -8.06 26.70 0.78
C PRO A 34 -8.32 26.13 -0.62
N VAL A 35 -9.56 25.73 -0.87
CA VAL A 35 -10.04 25.26 -2.17
C VAL A 35 -10.91 26.35 -2.80
N THR A 36 -10.62 26.67 -4.06
CA THR A 36 -11.38 27.61 -4.89
C THR A 36 -11.67 26.96 -6.24
N ALA A 37 -12.41 27.63 -7.12
CA ALA A 37 -12.68 27.12 -8.47
C ALA A 37 -11.39 26.81 -9.26
N ASP A 38 -10.36 27.65 -9.11
CA ASP A 38 -9.11 27.59 -9.89
C ASP A 38 -7.90 27.04 -9.09
N SER A 39 -8.06 26.79 -7.79
CA SER A 39 -7.02 26.21 -6.94
C SER A 39 -7.62 25.13 -6.04
N TYR A 40 -7.37 23.87 -6.39
CA TYR A 40 -7.87 22.68 -5.71
C TYR A 40 -6.80 21.58 -5.75
N PRO A 41 -6.87 20.58 -4.84
CA PRO A 41 -5.90 19.50 -4.83
C PRO A 41 -5.95 18.66 -6.12
N LEU A 42 -4.82 18.37 -6.73
CA LEU A 42 -4.74 17.23 -7.66
C LEU A 42 -5.09 15.95 -6.88
N MET A 43 -5.88 15.05 -7.49
CA MET A 43 -6.54 13.91 -6.83
C MET A 43 -7.71 14.27 -5.88
N ALA A 44 -8.26 15.50 -5.94
CA ALA A 44 -9.49 15.82 -5.23
C ALA A 44 -10.62 14.86 -5.62
N SER A 45 -11.39 14.37 -4.64
CA SER A 45 -12.45 13.37 -4.87
C SER A 45 -13.50 13.82 -5.88
N ALA A 46 -13.84 15.12 -5.85
CA ALA A 46 -14.79 15.74 -6.78
C ALA A 46 -14.23 15.96 -8.21
N LYS A 47 -12.96 15.63 -8.44
CA LYS A 47 -12.23 15.82 -9.70
C LYS A 47 -11.69 14.51 -10.27
N LEU A 48 -12.13 13.37 -9.73
CA LEU A 48 -11.80 12.05 -10.26
C LEU A 48 -12.67 11.71 -11.48
N GLN A 49 -12.27 10.71 -12.28
CA GLN A 49 -13.10 10.26 -13.41
C GLN A 49 -14.42 9.64 -12.96
N VAL A 50 -14.40 8.89 -11.85
CA VAL A 50 -15.58 8.49 -11.08
C VAL A 50 -15.50 9.16 -9.72
N VAL A 51 -16.44 10.07 -9.48
CA VAL A 51 -16.48 10.87 -8.25
C VAL A 51 -16.93 10.01 -7.08
N VAL A 52 -16.17 10.07 -5.99
CA VAL A 52 -16.61 9.58 -4.68
C VAL A 52 -17.20 10.76 -3.92
N ASP A 53 -18.51 10.71 -3.66
CA ASP A 53 -19.24 11.77 -2.96
C ASP A 53 -18.99 11.67 -1.44
N LEU A 54 -17.89 12.31 -1.02
CA LEU A 54 -17.46 12.31 0.38
C LEU A 54 -18.49 13.00 1.30
N GLN A 55 -19.14 14.08 0.85
CA GLN A 55 -20.12 14.78 1.66
C GLN A 55 -21.32 13.89 1.95
N LYS A 56 -21.82 13.15 0.94
CA LYS A 56 -22.89 12.16 1.13
C LYS A 56 -22.48 11.02 2.06
N ALA A 57 -21.20 10.63 2.05
CA ALA A 57 -20.66 9.66 3.00
C ALA A 57 -20.42 10.26 4.42
N GLY A 58 -20.61 11.57 4.61
CA GLY A 58 -20.35 12.31 5.84
C GLY A 58 -18.85 12.48 6.15
N TYR A 59 -18.05 12.58 5.10
CA TYR A 59 -16.60 12.78 5.10
C TYR A 59 -16.24 14.17 4.56
N VAL A 60 -15.06 14.64 4.95
CA VAL A 60 -14.40 15.83 4.39
C VAL A 60 -13.07 15.45 3.76
N GLU A 61 -12.63 16.25 2.79
CA GLU A 61 -11.32 16.17 2.16
C GLU A 61 -10.56 17.47 2.39
N GLU A 62 -9.33 17.36 2.89
CA GLU A 62 -8.49 18.50 3.25
C GLU A 62 -7.05 18.24 2.79
N GLU A 63 -6.40 19.26 2.24
CA GLU A 63 -4.99 19.20 1.83
C GLU A 63 -4.13 19.98 2.84
N PHE A 64 -2.96 19.45 3.18
CA PHE A 64 -2.00 20.13 4.06
C PHE A 64 -0.59 20.03 3.48
N PHE A 65 0.21 21.06 3.73
CA PHE A 65 1.66 21.01 3.52
C PHE A 65 2.37 20.70 4.82
N VAL A 66 3.32 19.76 4.77
CA VAL A 66 4.08 19.27 5.91
C VAL A 66 5.55 19.59 5.68
N SER A 67 6.14 20.36 6.58
CA SER A 67 7.52 20.83 6.47
C SER A 67 8.34 20.41 7.69
N GLY A 68 9.54 19.91 7.45
CA GLY A 68 10.41 19.44 8.53
C GLY A 68 11.87 19.41 8.11
N ARG A 69 12.68 18.77 8.95
CA ARG A 69 14.08 18.43 8.63
C ARG A 69 14.20 16.91 8.54
N ALA A 70 14.85 16.44 7.50
CA ALA A 70 15.06 15.03 7.20
C ALA A 70 16.55 14.77 6.95
N ASN A 71 16.98 13.56 7.27
CA ASN A 71 18.31 13.08 6.92
C ASN A 71 18.29 12.39 5.55
N VAL A 72 19.44 12.39 4.90
CA VAL A 72 19.75 11.55 3.74
C VAL A 72 20.60 10.40 4.24
N TYR A 73 20.21 9.17 3.89
CA TYR A 73 20.86 7.95 4.38
C TYR A 73 21.64 7.24 3.26
N ASP A 74 22.68 6.51 3.65
CA ASP A 74 23.39 5.55 2.80
C ASP A 74 23.62 4.24 3.56
N TRP A 75 24.14 3.23 2.88
CA TRP A 75 24.51 1.96 3.49
C TRP A 75 25.95 2.00 4.02
N ALA A 76 26.14 1.60 5.27
CA ALA A 76 27.46 1.23 5.77
C ALA A 76 27.89 -0.13 5.20
N ALA A 77 29.18 -0.45 5.36
CA ALA A 77 29.77 -1.72 4.91
C ALA A 77 29.11 -2.95 5.58
N ASP A 78 28.58 -2.79 6.78
CA ASP A 78 27.85 -3.84 7.52
C ASP A 78 26.36 -3.95 7.12
N GLY A 79 25.90 -3.14 6.16
CA GLY A 79 24.51 -3.11 5.70
C GLY A 79 23.56 -2.34 6.62
N SER A 80 24.04 -1.67 7.66
CA SER A 80 23.23 -0.75 8.47
C SER A 80 23.06 0.60 7.76
N PRO A 81 21.93 1.30 7.95
CA PRO A 81 21.76 2.64 7.40
C PRO A 81 22.57 3.66 8.22
N THR A 82 23.32 4.52 7.55
CA THR A 82 24.06 5.64 8.14
C THR A 82 23.61 6.97 7.58
N ILE A 83 23.71 8.04 8.36
CA ILE A 83 23.35 9.39 7.91
C ILE A 83 24.48 9.91 7.03
N LYS A 84 24.19 10.12 5.74
CA LYS A 84 25.09 10.77 4.79
C LYS A 84 25.03 12.30 4.92
N THR A 85 23.82 12.84 5.09
CA THR A 85 23.61 14.29 5.25
C THR A 85 22.50 14.51 6.26
N ALA A 86 22.76 15.30 7.29
CA ALA A 86 21.81 15.50 8.38
C ALA A 86 20.93 16.74 8.17
N GLY A 87 19.68 16.65 8.64
CA GLY A 87 18.84 17.82 8.91
C GLY A 87 18.50 18.73 7.71
N ALA A 88 18.42 18.17 6.50
CA ALA A 88 18.03 18.90 5.30
C ALA A 88 16.53 19.26 5.32
N PRO A 89 16.14 20.48 4.91
CA PRO A 89 14.74 20.87 4.90
C PRO A 89 13.97 20.12 3.82
N TYR A 90 12.71 19.77 4.12
CA TYR A 90 11.76 19.32 3.12
C TYR A 90 10.40 20.01 3.34
N THR A 91 9.61 20.10 2.28
CA THR A 91 8.18 20.41 2.35
C THR A 91 7.44 19.51 1.38
N THR A 92 6.49 18.74 1.88
CA THR A 92 5.66 17.84 1.09
C THR A 92 4.17 18.06 1.34
N ARG A 93 3.31 17.30 0.65
CA ARG A 93 1.86 17.36 0.73
C ARG A 93 1.31 16.09 1.37
N ILE A 94 0.25 16.25 2.17
CA ILE A 94 -0.70 15.18 2.47
C ILE A 94 -2.10 15.55 1.98
N LEU A 95 -2.86 14.56 1.50
CA LEU A 95 -4.29 14.69 1.21
C LEU A 95 -5.05 13.79 2.20
N LEU A 96 -5.87 14.39 3.05
CA LEU A 96 -6.61 13.74 4.12
C LEU A 96 -8.08 13.60 3.74
N ARG A 97 -8.64 12.41 3.93
CA ARG A 97 -10.07 12.13 3.90
C ARG A 97 -10.47 11.55 5.25
N ARG A 98 -11.43 12.16 5.94
CA ARG A 98 -11.86 11.72 7.29
C ARG A 98 -13.35 11.98 7.52
N PRO A 99 -13.98 11.33 8.52
CA PRO A 99 -15.30 11.72 8.97
C PRO A 99 -15.37 13.22 9.31
N ALA A 100 -16.47 13.86 8.93
CA ALA A 100 -16.75 15.24 9.30
C ALA A 100 -16.99 15.37 10.82
N ASP A 101 -17.68 14.36 11.39
CA ASP A 101 -17.98 14.25 12.82
C ASP A 101 -17.00 13.28 13.49
N SER A 102 -16.28 13.74 14.51
CA SER A 102 -15.30 12.92 15.24
C SER A 102 -15.93 11.74 15.98
N ARG A 103 -17.24 11.76 16.26
CA ARG A 103 -17.96 10.63 16.87
C ARG A 103 -18.09 9.43 15.93
N ARG A 104 -17.95 9.64 14.62
CA ARG A 104 -17.94 8.57 13.61
C ARG A 104 -16.54 8.03 13.35
N PHE A 105 -15.50 8.63 13.92
CA PHE A 105 -14.13 8.21 13.69
C PHE A 105 -13.81 6.90 14.39
N SER A 106 -13.25 5.94 13.66
CA SER A 106 -12.90 4.61 14.15
C SER A 106 -11.68 4.60 15.08
N GLY A 107 -10.93 5.70 15.11
CA GLY A 107 -9.60 5.78 15.72
C GLY A 107 -8.46 5.37 14.77
N ASN A 108 -8.75 4.97 13.53
CA ASN A 108 -7.74 4.54 12.55
C ASN A 108 -7.36 5.64 11.56
N ALA A 109 -6.06 5.78 11.29
CA ALA A 109 -5.56 6.50 10.14
C ALA A 109 -4.80 5.54 9.21
N ILE A 110 -5.26 5.42 7.96
CA ILE A 110 -4.63 4.65 6.89
C ILE A 110 -3.74 5.59 6.09
N VAL A 111 -2.43 5.42 6.20
CA VAL A 111 -1.44 6.22 5.49
C VAL A 111 -1.02 5.48 4.22
N GLU A 112 -1.36 6.05 3.07
CA GLU A 112 -1.02 5.49 1.77
C GLU A 112 0.15 6.24 1.14
N ILE A 113 1.21 5.49 0.84
CA ILE A 113 2.32 5.95 0.02
C ILE A 113 1.98 5.62 -1.43
N GLY A 114 1.49 6.65 -2.14
CA GLY A 114 0.98 6.52 -3.51
C GLY A 114 2.06 6.11 -4.52
N ASN A 115 1.64 5.44 -5.59
CA ASN A 115 2.53 5.08 -6.70
C ASN A 115 2.88 6.30 -7.54
N VAL A 116 4.10 6.35 -8.08
CA VAL A 116 4.68 7.52 -8.77
C VAL A 116 4.66 7.42 -10.30
N GLY A 117 4.23 6.29 -10.86
CA GLY A 117 4.42 5.95 -12.27
C GLY A 117 3.57 6.75 -13.27
N ARG A 118 2.72 7.68 -12.82
CA ARG A 118 1.74 8.38 -13.65
C ARG A 118 1.74 9.91 -13.49
N GLY A 119 2.75 10.47 -12.82
CA GLY A 119 2.83 11.92 -12.62
C GLY A 119 1.77 12.47 -11.66
N PHE A 120 1.32 11.64 -10.72
CA PHE A 120 0.48 12.02 -9.59
C PHE A 120 0.55 10.91 -8.54
N ASP A 121 0.10 11.19 -7.31
CA ASP A 121 0.08 10.23 -6.22
C ASP A 121 -1.03 9.20 -6.41
N PHE A 122 -0.75 8.17 -7.20
CA PHE A 122 -1.77 7.19 -7.54
C PHE A 122 -2.05 6.27 -6.35
N SER A 123 -3.24 6.46 -5.77
CA SER A 123 -3.68 5.85 -4.52
C SER A 123 -4.49 4.58 -4.79
N PHE A 124 -3.79 3.48 -5.01
CA PHE A 124 -4.39 2.19 -5.35
C PHE A 124 -5.33 1.68 -4.24
N SER A 125 -4.93 1.79 -2.98
CA SER A 125 -5.71 1.30 -1.83
C SER A 125 -6.98 2.11 -1.64
N TRP A 126 -6.93 3.44 -1.78
CA TRP A 126 -8.16 4.22 -1.88
C TRP A 126 -9.02 3.77 -3.05
N GLY A 127 -8.42 3.59 -4.22
CA GLY A 127 -9.14 3.17 -5.42
C GLY A 127 -9.98 1.91 -5.20
N VAL A 128 -9.44 0.91 -4.50
CA VAL A 128 -10.13 -0.36 -4.29
C VAL A 128 -10.89 -0.50 -2.98
N SER A 129 -10.49 0.20 -1.91
CA SER A 129 -11.00 -0.01 -0.54
C SER A 129 -11.64 1.23 0.09
N HIS A 130 -11.93 2.30 -0.68
CA HIS A 130 -12.57 3.50 -0.11
C HIS A 130 -13.93 3.22 0.52
N ASP A 131 -14.75 2.34 -0.07
CA ASP A 131 -16.03 1.91 0.52
C ASP A 131 -15.82 1.40 1.95
N TYR A 132 -14.87 0.48 2.14
CA TYR A 132 -14.52 -0.04 3.46
C TYR A 132 -14.08 1.07 4.42
N PHE A 133 -13.20 2.00 3.98
CA PHE A 133 -12.75 3.09 4.85
C PHE A 133 -13.92 4.00 5.28
N LEU A 134 -14.81 4.35 4.34
CA LEU A 134 -15.98 5.20 4.57
C LEU A 134 -17.01 4.54 5.47
N GLU A 135 -17.29 3.26 5.26
CA GLU A 135 -18.23 2.46 6.04
C GLU A 135 -17.74 2.30 7.51
N ASN A 136 -16.43 2.19 7.72
CA ASN A 136 -15.85 1.95 9.05
C ASN A 136 -15.50 3.22 9.82
N GLY A 137 -15.53 4.41 9.20
CA GLY A 137 -15.16 5.64 9.88
C GLY A 137 -13.64 5.87 9.95
N ASP A 138 -12.85 5.22 9.09
CA ASP A 138 -11.40 5.38 9.03
C ASP A 138 -11.03 6.73 8.39
N ALA A 139 -9.95 7.34 8.87
CA ALA A 139 -9.28 8.41 8.13
C ALA A 139 -8.30 7.79 7.13
N TRP A 140 -8.21 8.35 5.93
CA TRP A 140 -7.25 7.97 4.91
C TRP A 140 -6.37 9.17 4.55
N VAL A 141 -5.07 8.93 4.40
CA VAL A 141 -4.06 9.98 4.17
C VAL A 141 -3.11 9.55 3.06
N ALA A 142 -3.15 10.20 1.91
CA ALA A 142 -2.10 10.05 0.90
C ALA A 142 -0.91 10.95 1.20
N ILE A 143 0.30 10.42 1.06
CA ILE A 143 1.56 11.17 1.14
C ILE A 143 2.13 11.36 -0.27
N THR A 144 2.43 12.60 -0.65
CA THR A 144 3.35 12.84 -1.76
C THR A 144 4.76 12.60 -1.28
N HIS A 145 5.45 11.60 -1.84
CA HIS A 145 6.72 11.13 -1.26
C HIS A 145 7.91 11.22 -2.23
N SER A 146 7.66 11.53 -3.51
CA SER A 146 8.70 11.53 -4.54
C SER A 146 8.92 12.93 -5.14
N PRO A 147 10.18 13.28 -5.44
CA PRO A 147 10.54 14.40 -6.30
C PRO A 147 9.67 14.54 -7.56
N GLU A 148 9.43 13.44 -8.26
CA GLU A 148 8.70 13.40 -9.52
C GLU A 148 7.24 13.86 -9.36
N ASN A 149 6.55 13.40 -8.30
CA ASN A 149 5.17 13.83 -8.03
C ASN A 149 5.12 15.26 -7.49
N LEU A 150 6.15 15.73 -6.77
CA LEU A 150 6.24 17.14 -6.36
C LEU A 150 6.31 18.07 -7.59
N GLU A 151 7.11 17.72 -8.59
CA GLU A 151 7.20 18.49 -9.82
C GLU A 151 5.90 18.44 -10.62
N ALA A 152 5.26 17.28 -10.71
CA ALA A 152 3.95 17.17 -11.37
C ALA A 152 2.88 18.07 -10.72
N LEU A 153 2.90 18.20 -9.38
CA LEU A 153 2.04 19.14 -8.67
C LEU A 153 2.37 20.60 -9.02
N LYS A 154 3.65 20.97 -9.08
CA LYS A 154 4.07 22.33 -9.48
C LYS A 154 3.66 22.65 -10.91
N VAL A 155 3.70 21.68 -11.82
CA VAL A 155 3.18 21.88 -13.19
C VAL A 155 1.66 22.04 -13.16
N PHE A 156 0.95 21.23 -12.37
CA PHE A 156 -0.50 21.30 -12.24
C PHE A 156 -1.00 22.65 -11.70
N ASN A 157 -0.35 23.18 -10.67
CA ASN A 157 -0.64 24.52 -10.14
C ASN A 157 0.62 25.15 -9.51
N PRO A 158 1.37 25.99 -10.26
CA PRO A 158 2.64 26.55 -9.80
C PRO A 158 2.51 27.38 -8.52
N THR A 159 1.44 28.18 -8.41
CA THR A 159 1.24 29.06 -7.25
C THR A 159 0.85 28.27 -6.00
N ARG A 160 -0.05 27.30 -6.12
CA ARG A 160 -0.49 26.46 -4.98
C ARG A 160 0.66 25.67 -4.40
N TYR A 161 1.52 25.11 -5.25
CA TYR A 161 2.54 24.13 -4.86
C TYR A 161 3.98 24.69 -4.84
N ALA A 162 4.14 26.02 -4.94
CA ALA A 162 5.45 26.70 -4.99
C ALA A 162 6.38 26.32 -3.81
N SER A 163 5.81 26.08 -2.62
CA SER A 163 6.57 25.76 -1.42
C SER A 163 7.03 24.30 -1.33
N LEU A 164 6.54 23.40 -2.19
CA LEU A 164 6.92 21.99 -2.14
C LEU A 164 8.39 21.82 -2.55
N SER A 165 9.15 21.08 -1.75
CA SER A 165 10.58 20.89 -1.98
C SER A 165 11.11 19.61 -1.34
N MET A 166 11.86 18.86 -2.15
CA MET A 166 12.79 17.83 -1.72
C MET A 166 14.17 18.12 -2.35
N ALA A 167 14.63 19.37 -2.24
CA ALA A 167 15.90 19.79 -2.82
C ALA A 167 17.05 18.94 -2.29
N ASN A 168 17.99 18.59 -3.17
CA ASN A 168 19.18 17.84 -2.75
C ASN A 168 20.05 18.73 -1.86
N PRO A 169 20.34 18.36 -0.61
CA PRO A 169 21.20 19.14 0.27
C PRO A 169 22.67 19.12 -0.19
N THR A 170 23.04 18.27 -1.14
CA THR A 170 24.38 18.17 -1.73
C THR A 170 24.39 18.78 -3.13
N ALA A 171 24.62 20.10 -3.21
CA ALA A 171 24.49 20.90 -4.44
C ALA A 171 25.33 20.42 -5.64
N ASN A 172 26.39 19.63 -5.41
CA ASN A 172 27.29 19.11 -6.45
C ASN A 172 27.20 17.59 -6.63
N GLU A 173 26.22 16.94 -6.02
CA GLU A 173 26.07 15.51 -6.21
C GLU A 173 25.69 15.19 -7.66
N ARG A 174 26.45 14.24 -8.24
CA ARG A 174 26.16 13.64 -9.53
C ARG A 174 26.02 12.15 -9.35
N CYS A 175 24.95 11.59 -9.87
CA CYS A 175 24.83 10.15 -9.94
C CYS A 175 25.85 9.62 -10.94
N ALA A 176 26.41 8.45 -10.65
CA ALA A 176 27.32 7.77 -11.57
C ALA A 176 26.66 7.63 -12.95
N ALA A 177 27.46 7.71 -14.01
CA ALA A 177 26.98 7.45 -15.35
C ALA A 177 26.37 6.03 -15.41
N GLY A 178 25.16 5.92 -15.95
CA GLY A 178 24.56 4.64 -16.29
C GLY A 178 25.10 4.15 -17.64
N ALA A 179 24.78 2.91 -18.00
CA ALA A 179 25.19 2.31 -19.28
C ALA A 179 24.86 3.20 -20.50
N ASN A 180 23.77 3.98 -20.43
CA ASN A 180 23.28 4.83 -21.52
C ASN A 180 23.00 6.29 -21.09
N SER A 181 23.58 6.78 -19.99
CA SER A 181 23.32 8.15 -19.52
C SER A 181 24.53 8.76 -18.81
N PRO A 182 24.96 9.98 -19.17
CA PRO A 182 26.08 10.65 -18.52
C PRO A 182 25.74 10.99 -17.06
N ALA A 183 26.78 11.25 -16.26
CA ALA A 183 26.60 11.79 -14.92
C ALA A 183 25.85 13.14 -14.99
N ALA A 184 24.70 13.22 -14.32
CA ALA A 184 23.84 14.40 -14.34
C ALA A 184 23.76 15.05 -12.94
N PRO A 185 23.61 16.39 -12.86
CA PRO A 185 23.26 17.05 -11.61
C PRO A 185 21.95 16.52 -11.05
N VAL A 186 21.88 16.42 -9.72
CA VAL A 186 20.72 15.87 -9.02
C VAL A 186 20.11 16.93 -8.12
N PRO A 187 19.22 17.79 -8.64
CA PRO A 187 18.67 18.91 -7.87
C PRO A 187 17.71 18.48 -6.75
N GLN A 188 17.26 17.22 -6.75
CA GLN A 188 16.29 16.70 -5.78
C GLN A 188 16.78 15.40 -5.13
N GLU A 189 16.52 15.24 -3.84
CA GLU A 189 16.93 14.07 -3.05
C GLU A 189 15.69 13.34 -2.52
N GLU A 190 15.39 12.21 -3.15
CA GLU A 190 14.25 11.36 -2.77
C GLU A 190 14.43 10.70 -1.39
N GLY A 191 15.66 10.58 -0.89
CA GLY A 191 15.97 9.98 0.40
C GLY A 191 15.42 10.77 1.59
N LEU A 192 15.07 12.05 1.42
CA LEU A 192 14.40 12.86 2.44
C LEU A 192 13.03 12.28 2.85
N ARG A 193 12.42 11.45 1.99
CA ARG A 193 11.10 10.84 2.24
C ARG A 193 11.05 9.96 3.48
N TRP A 194 12.15 9.33 3.89
CA TRP A 194 12.11 8.33 4.96
C TRP A 194 11.78 8.95 6.31
N ASP A 195 12.42 10.07 6.62
CA ASP A 195 12.08 10.85 7.79
C ASP A 195 10.72 11.53 7.61
N ALA A 196 10.40 12.04 6.41
CA ALA A 196 9.09 12.65 6.15
C ALA A 196 7.92 11.69 6.42
N ILE A 197 8.01 10.42 5.98
CA ILE A 197 7.02 9.37 6.25
C ILE A 197 6.87 9.17 7.77
N SER A 198 7.99 9.00 8.49
CA SER A 198 7.99 8.86 9.96
C SER A 198 7.34 10.06 10.66
N GLN A 199 7.69 11.26 10.24
CA GLN A 199 7.22 12.52 10.79
C GLN A 199 5.73 12.75 10.53
N ILE A 200 5.22 12.37 9.36
CA ILE A 200 3.80 12.42 9.04
C ILE A 200 3.01 11.43 9.91
N GLY A 201 3.48 10.19 10.06
CA GLY A 201 2.83 9.24 10.96
C GLY A 201 2.78 9.74 12.41
N ALA A 202 3.87 10.35 12.90
CA ALA A 202 3.92 10.95 14.23
C ALA A 202 2.99 12.17 14.36
N LEU A 203 2.90 13.02 13.32
CA LEU A 203 1.99 14.17 13.26
C LEU A 203 0.53 13.74 13.40
N LEU A 204 0.12 12.71 12.65
CA LEU A 204 -1.25 12.21 12.66
C LEU A 204 -1.62 11.70 14.06
N ARG A 205 -0.73 10.94 14.70
CA ARG A 205 -0.95 10.43 16.06
C ARG A 205 -0.99 11.52 17.12
N ALA A 206 -0.16 12.56 16.98
CA ALA A 206 -0.12 13.65 17.94
C ALA A 206 -1.44 14.42 18.01
N ALA A 207 -2.22 14.45 16.92
CA ALA A 207 -3.55 15.09 16.84
C ALA A 207 -3.58 16.50 17.46
N ARG A 208 -2.46 17.23 17.36
CA ARG A 208 -2.25 18.50 18.09
C ARG A 208 -3.18 19.59 17.55
N PRO A 209 -3.47 20.65 18.35
CA PRO A 209 -4.23 21.79 17.88
C PRO A 209 -3.68 22.37 16.57
N GLY A 210 -4.56 22.63 15.60
CA GLY A 210 -4.18 23.10 14.26
C GLY A 210 -3.54 22.04 13.35
N GLY A 211 -3.42 20.79 13.80
CA GLY A 211 -2.97 19.66 12.98
C GLY A 211 -4.10 19.01 12.16
N PRO A 212 -3.75 18.09 11.23
CA PRO A 212 -4.72 17.50 10.30
C PRO A 212 -5.86 16.71 10.97
N LEU A 213 -5.60 16.13 12.14
CA LEU A 213 -6.56 15.36 12.94
C LEU A 213 -6.83 16.01 14.30
N ALA A 214 -6.72 17.35 14.39
CA ALA A 214 -7.06 18.06 15.61
C ALA A 214 -8.50 17.76 16.06
N GLY A 215 -8.67 17.37 17.33
CA GLY A 215 -9.98 17.01 17.89
C GLY A 215 -10.42 15.56 17.59
N PHE A 216 -9.59 14.76 16.93
CA PHE A 216 -9.82 13.33 16.72
C PHE A 216 -8.95 12.49 17.66
N ASN A 217 -9.51 11.41 18.20
CA ASN A 217 -8.77 10.46 19.03
C ASN A 217 -8.10 9.39 18.16
N VAL A 218 -6.89 9.67 17.67
CA VAL A 218 -6.13 8.73 16.84
C VAL A 218 -5.53 7.63 17.71
N GLN A 219 -6.09 6.42 17.58
CA GLN A 219 -5.64 5.25 18.32
C GLN A 219 -4.58 4.49 17.55
N ARG A 220 -4.78 4.33 16.23
CA ARG A 220 -4.00 3.45 15.38
C ARG A 220 -3.63 4.12 14.05
N VAL A 221 -2.39 3.96 13.62
CA VAL A 221 -1.87 4.48 12.34
C VAL A 221 -1.26 3.30 11.57
N TYR A 222 -1.82 3.00 10.40
CA TYR A 222 -1.36 1.93 9.52
C TYR A 222 -0.72 2.53 8.27
N ALA A 223 0.27 1.85 7.70
CA ALA A 223 0.84 2.26 6.42
C ALA A 223 0.63 1.21 5.33
N THR A 224 0.36 1.68 4.11
CA THR A 224 0.18 0.84 2.93
C THR A 224 0.81 1.45 1.69
N SER A 225 1.28 0.58 0.78
CA SER A 225 1.84 0.98 -0.51
C SER A 225 1.90 -0.20 -1.48
N HIS A 226 1.91 0.13 -2.77
CA HIS A 226 2.19 -0.80 -3.87
C HIS A 226 3.66 -0.80 -4.31
N GLY A 227 4.45 0.15 -3.79
CA GLY A 227 5.85 0.33 -4.16
C GLY A 227 6.83 -0.31 -3.17
N GLY A 228 8.11 -0.35 -3.58
CA GLY A 228 9.22 -0.87 -2.77
C GLY A 228 9.62 0.04 -1.62
N GLU A 229 9.11 1.27 -1.60
CA GLU A 229 9.36 2.26 -0.57
C GLU A 229 8.85 1.78 0.78
N LEU A 230 7.70 1.13 0.84
CA LEU A 230 7.20 0.58 2.10
C LEU A 230 7.98 -0.66 2.56
N ALA A 231 8.46 -1.49 1.63
CA ALA A 231 9.36 -2.61 1.96
C ALA A 231 10.68 -2.08 2.54
N THR A 232 11.27 -1.06 1.92
CA THR A 232 12.46 -0.37 2.45
C THR A 232 12.18 0.30 3.79
N TYR A 233 11.07 1.03 3.93
CA TYR A 233 10.70 1.71 5.16
C TYR A 233 10.58 0.73 6.33
N THR A 234 9.85 -0.36 6.11
CA THR A 234 9.58 -1.38 7.12
C THR A 234 10.86 -2.11 7.53
N ALA A 235 11.74 -2.45 6.59
CA ALA A 235 13.00 -3.14 6.91
C ALA A 235 14.05 -2.24 7.58
N VAL A 236 14.09 -0.94 7.24
CA VAL A 236 15.24 -0.06 7.55
C VAL A 236 14.90 1.00 8.60
N PHE A 237 13.74 1.63 8.46
CA PHE A 237 13.39 2.84 9.20
C PHE A 237 12.40 2.60 10.32
N HIS A 238 11.50 1.63 10.20
CA HIS A 238 10.56 1.25 11.27
C HIS A 238 11.26 0.99 12.63
N PRO A 239 12.39 0.24 12.72
CA PRO A 239 13.07 0.03 14.00
C PRO A 239 13.58 1.32 14.66
N ARG A 240 13.82 2.37 13.88
CA ARG A 240 14.35 3.66 14.31
C ARG A 240 13.26 4.72 14.53
N ALA A 241 12.14 4.61 13.84
CA ALA A 241 11.03 5.56 13.90
C ALA A 241 10.18 5.31 15.14
N LYS A 242 10.62 5.84 16.28
CA LYS A 242 9.92 5.74 17.57
C LYS A 242 9.35 7.10 18.01
N LEU A 243 8.19 7.06 18.64
CA LEU A 243 7.56 8.20 19.30
C LEU A 243 8.30 8.53 20.61
N ALA A 244 7.98 9.67 21.22
CA ALA A 244 8.51 10.03 22.55
C ALA A 244 8.19 9.00 23.65
N THR A 245 7.15 8.20 23.45
CA THR A 245 6.76 7.10 24.35
C THR A 245 7.58 5.82 24.12
N GLY A 246 8.51 5.80 23.15
CA GLY A 246 9.24 4.61 22.73
C GLY A 246 8.46 3.67 21.80
N LYS A 247 7.15 3.91 21.60
CA LYS A 247 6.31 3.11 20.69
C LYS A 247 6.65 3.36 19.22
N PRO A 248 6.45 2.39 18.32
CA PRO A 248 6.53 2.61 16.88
C PRO A 248 5.61 3.74 16.40
N VAL A 249 6.01 4.43 15.33
CA VAL A 249 5.14 5.43 14.68
C VAL A 249 3.88 4.80 14.08
N TYR A 250 4.04 3.65 13.41
CA TYR A 250 2.97 2.90 12.76
C TYR A 250 2.69 1.61 13.53
N ASP A 251 1.42 1.27 13.70
CA ASP A 251 0.98 0.07 14.45
C ASP A 251 0.88 -1.18 13.58
N GLY A 252 1.10 -1.07 12.27
CA GLY A 252 1.08 -2.19 11.35
C GLY A 252 1.12 -1.77 9.87
N TYR A 253 1.36 -2.75 9.01
CA TYR A 253 1.63 -2.54 7.60
C TYR A 253 0.82 -3.47 6.70
N ILE A 254 0.32 -2.93 5.60
CA ILE A 254 -0.20 -3.71 4.46
C ILE A 254 0.67 -3.43 3.25
N GLN A 255 1.54 -4.38 2.93
CA GLN A 255 2.36 -4.31 1.74
C GLN A 255 1.62 -5.00 0.60
N HIS A 256 1.21 -4.22 -0.39
CA HIS A 256 0.76 -4.79 -1.65
C HIS A 256 1.99 -5.28 -2.40
N ARG A 257 1.88 -6.48 -2.95
CA ARG A 257 2.99 -7.24 -3.54
C ARG A 257 4.13 -7.38 -2.52
N HIS A 258 5.36 -7.58 -3.01
CA HIS A 258 6.61 -7.30 -2.31
C HIS A 258 7.64 -6.97 -3.39
N PRO A 259 7.52 -5.78 -3.98
CA PRO A 259 8.54 -5.27 -4.87
C PRO A 259 9.87 -5.21 -4.13
N ALA A 260 10.97 -5.30 -4.87
CA ALA A 260 12.30 -5.21 -4.28
C ALA A 260 12.45 -3.88 -3.51
N MET A 261 13.20 -3.91 -2.41
CA MET A 261 13.58 -2.70 -1.69
C MET A 261 14.21 -1.67 -2.65
N THR A 262 13.87 -0.40 -2.47
CA THR A 262 14.44 0.73 -3.21
C THR A 262 15.72 1.28 -2.56
N ARG A 263 16.43 2.13 -3.30
CA ARG A 263 17.61 2.88 -2.83
C ARG A 263 17.24 3.84 -1.68
N LEU A 264 18.18 4.07 -0.76
CA LEU A 264 17.98 5.00 0.37
C LEU A 264 18.09 6.47 0.00
N ARG A 265 18.74 6.78 -1.12
CA ARG A 265 19.02 8.14 -1.61
C ARG A 265 19.17 8.10 -3.14
N ARG A 266 19.07 9.25 -3.80
CA ARG A 266 19.03 9.31 -5.27
C ARG A 266 20.23 8.64 -5.94
N CYS A 267 21.45 8.96 -5.52
CA CYS A 267 22.65 8.36 -6.12
C CYS A 267 23.17 7.12 -5.37
N GLY A 268 22.33 6.50 -4.55
CA GLY A 268 22.64 5.25 -3.86
C GLY A 268 22.18 4.02 -4.64
N ALA A 269 22.64 2.85 -4.21
CA ALA A 269 22.19 1.57 -4.72
C ALA A 269 21.00 1.03 -3.91
N ALA A 270 20.07 0.38 -4.60
CA ALA A 270 19.08 -0.49 -3.96
C ALA A 270 19.76 -1.77 -3.47
N PRO A 271 19.27 -2.41 -2.38
CA PRO A 271 19.71 -3.75 -2.01
C PRO A 271 19.57 -4.73 -3.18
N ALA A 272 20.54 -5.65 -3.31
CA ALA A 272 20.52 -6.65 -4.37
C ALA A 272 19.30 -7.58 -4.25
N ALA A 273 18.94 -8.26 -5.34
CA ALA A 273 17.76 -9.13 -5.38
C ALA A 273 17.82 -10.30 -4.38
N LEU A 274 19.02 -10.81 -4.08
CA LEU A 274 19.28 -11.89 -3.13
C LEU A 274 19.71 -11.39 -1.76
N ASP A 275 19.66 -10.09 -1.52
CA ASP A 275 19.97 -9.53 -0.21
C ASP A 275 18.99 -10.08 0.85
N PRO A 276 19.47 -10.63 1.99
CA PRO A 276 18.60 -11.20 3.01
C PRO A 276 17.53 -10.23 3.53
N ARG A 277 17.79 -8.91 3.48
CA ARG A 277 16.85 -7.86 3.90
C ARG A 277 15.61 -7.78 3.02
N GLN A 278 15.65 -8.36 1.82
CA GLN A 278 14.48 -8.51 0.95
C GLN A 278 13.39 -9.38 1.61
N ILE A 279 13.72 -10.20 2.61
CA ILE A 279 12.75 -10.93 3.41
C ILE A 279 12.59 -10.19 4.75
N ILE A 280 11.50 -9.44 4.88
CA ILE A 280 11.22 -8.67 6.10
C ILE A 280 10.93 -9.61 7.27
N ARG A 281 11.65 -9.42 8.38
CA ARG A 281 11.50 -10.16 9.65
C ARG A 281 11.69 -9.22 10.84
N ASN A 282 11.39 -9.72 12.03
CA ASN A 282 11.72 -9.09 13.31
C ASN A 282 11.04 -7.72 13.49
N LEU A 283 9.74 -7.66 13.16
CA LEU A 283 8.92 -6.47 13.35
C LEU A 283 8.10 -6.56 14.64
N ASP A 284 8.19 -5.53 15.47
CA ASP A 284 7.39 -5.42 16.71
C ASP A 284 5.92 -5.06 16.44
N VAL A 285 5.53 -4.91 15.16
CA VAL A 285 4.16 -4.68 14.67
C VAL A 285 3.79 -5.65 13.54
N PRO A 286 2.49 -5.89 13.28
CA PRO A 286 2.10 -6.82 12.24
C PRO A 286 2.34 -6.30 10.82
N LEU A 287 2.78 -7.20 9.95
CA LEU A 287 2.85 -7.01 8.50
C LEU A 287 1.97 -8.04 7.80
N ILE A 288 0.99 -7.58 7.02
CA ILE A 288 0.25 -8.40 6.06
C ILE A 288 0.73 -8.06 4.66
N ARG A 289 1.24 -9.06 3.96
CA ARG A 289 1.65 -8.96 2.57
C ARG A 289 0.59 -9.58 1.67
N VAL A 290 0.10 -8.82 0.70
CA VAL A 290 -0.96 -9.25 -0.23
C VAL A 290 -0.39 -9.32 -1.63
N VAL A 291 -0.39 -10.50 -2.26
CA VAL A 291 0.24 -10.77 -3.55
C VAL A 291 -0.85 -11.27 -4.51
N SER A 292 -1.02 -10.59 -5.65
CA SER A 292 -1.88 -11.08 -6.73
C SER A 292 -1.34 -12.40 -7.30
N GLN A 293 -2.18 -13.24 -7.90
CA GLN A 293 -1.71 -14.45 -8.58
C GLN A 293 -0.67 -14.13 -9.66
N THR A 294 -0.84 -13.03 -10.40
CA THR A 294 0.13 -12.52 -11.39
C THR A 294 1.54 -12.37 -10.81
N ASP A 295 1.65 -11.90 -9.57
CA ASP A 295 2.92 -11.57 -8.93
C ASP A 295 3.56 -12.73 -8.15
N VAL A 296 2.89 -13.88 -8.01
CA VAL A 296 3.39 -15.02 -7.21
C VAL A 296 4.75 -15.50 -7.70
N LEU A 297 4.91 -15.70 -9.01
CA LEU A 297 6.16 -16.22 -9.57
C LEU A 297 7.30 -15.19 -9.44
N LEU A 298 7.02 -13.92 -9.72
CA LEU A 298 7.99 -12.81 -9.63
C LEU A 298 8.48 -12.56 -8.20
N THR A 299 7.70 -12.94 -7.21
CA THR A 299 8.00 -12.71 -5.80
C THR A 299 8.24 -14.00 -5.00
N TYR A 300 8.37 -15.13 -5.70
CA TYR A 300 8.50 -16.47 -5.12
C TYR A 300 9.69 -16.59 -4.16
N SER A 301 10.85 -16.04 -4.55
CA SER A 301 12.08 -16.06 -3.73
C SER A 301 11.95 -15.30 -2.41
N ARG A 302 10.91 -14.48 -2.26
CA ARG A 302 10.62 -13.69 -1.06
C ARG A 302 9.51 -14.32 -0.21
N ARG A 303 9.12 -15.57 -0.48
CA ARG A 303 8.20 -16.31 0.39
C ARG A 303 8.85 -16.56 1.75
N ARG A 304 8.03 -16.53 2.78
CA ARG A 304 8.34 -17.00 4.14
C ARG A 304 7.06 -17.48 4.80
N ASP A 305 7.23 -18.24 5.87
CA ASP A 305 6.11 -18.74 6.66
C ASP A 305 5.41 -17.63 7.43
N ASP A 306 4.11 -17.83 7.63
CA ASP A 306 3.27 -16.98 8.48
C ASP A 306 3.70 -17.14 9.94
N SER A 307 3.68 -16.04 10.69
CA SER A 307 4.12 -16.01 12.08
C SER A 307 3.15 -15.20 12.96
N ASP A 308 2.93 -15.72 14.16
CA ASP A 308 2.17 -15.08 15.24
C ASP A 308 3.06 -14.64 16.40
N ALA A 309 4.38 -14.81 16.27
CA ALA A 309 5.34 -14.40 17.28
C ALA A 309 5.23 -12.89 17.53
N PRO A 310 5.21 -12.42 18.80
CA PRO A 310 4.99 -11.01 19.11
C PRO A 310 5.95 -10.04 18.40
N ASP A 311 7.18 -10.48 18.16
CA ASP A 311 8.29 -9.75 17.53
C ASP A 311 8.48 -10.09 16.04
N ASP A 312 7.58 -10.87 15.43
CA ASP A 312 7.62 -11.20 14.00
C ASP A 312 6.22 -11.54 13.47
N ARG A 313 5.23 -10.68 13.76
CA ARG A 313 3.83 -10.87 13.32
C ARG A 313 3.72 -10.70 11.81
N TYR A 314 3.49 -11.79 11.09
CA TYR A 314 3.52 -11.81 9.62
C TYR A 314 2.43 -12.69 8.99
N ARG A 315 1.85 -12.20 7.89
CA ARG A 315 1.01 -12.97 6.97
C ARG A 315 1.40 -12.73 5.51
N LEU A 316 1.39 -13.80 4.72
CA LEU A 316 1.42 -13.75 3.26
C LEU A 316 0.12 -14.29 2.69
N TYR A 317 -0.62 -13.43 2.01
CA TYR A 317 -1.82 -13.79 1.27
C TYR A 317 -1.56 -13.70 -0.23
N GLU A 318 -1.58 -14.85 -0.89
CA GLU A 318 -1.51 -14.95 -2.34
C GLU A 318 -2.95 -15.14 -2.86
N ILE A 319 -3.47 -14.15 -3.56
CA ILE A 319 -4.89 -14.08 -3.92
C ILE A 319 -5.10 -14.80 -5.26
N ALA A 320 -5.78 -15.95 -5.22
CA ALA A 320 -6.06 -16.75 -6.42
C ALA A 320 -7.01 -16.01 -7.35
N GLY A 321 -6.75 -16.08 -8.66
CA GLY A 321 -7.51 -15.39 -9.71
C GLY A 321 -7.28 -13.88 -9.80
N ALA A 322 -6.58 -13.27 -8.83
CA ALA A 322 -6.34 -11.82 -8.83
C ALA A 322 -5.23 -11.41 -9.82
N PRO A 323 -5.46 -10.38 -10.66
CA PRO A 323 -4.40 -9.75 -11.44
C PRO A 323 -3.50 -8.83 -10.62
N HIS A 324 -2.38 -8.44 -11.21
CA HIS A 324 -1.59 -7.30 -10.73
C HIS A 324 -2.42 -6.00 -10.72
N ALA A 325 -3.22 -5.78 -11.77
CA ALA A 325 -4.22 -4.72 -11.79
C ALA A 325 -5.47 -5.15 -12.56
N ASP A 326 -6.64 -4.90 -11.96
CA ASP A 326 -7.95 -5.03 -12.61
C ASP A 326 -8.61 -3.65 -12.83
N ALA A 327 -9.80 -3.65 -13.42
CA ALA A 327 -10.52 -2.43 -13.76
C ALA A 327 -10.92 -1.58 -12.53
N SER A 328 -10.90 -2.11 -11.31
CA SER A 328 -11.33 -1.39 -10.09
C SER A 328 -10.32 -0.32 -9.64
N PHE A 329 -9.06 -0.40 -10.05
CA PHE A 329 -8.02 0.55 -9.63
C PHE A 329 -8.13 1.93 -10.29
N TYR A 330 -8.70 2.00 -11.49
CA TYR A 330 -8.55 3.15 -12.39
C TYR A 330 -9.68 4.20 -12.39
N PRO A 331 -10.94 3.90 -12.00
CA PRO A 331 -12.01 4.89 -11.95
C PRO A 331 -11.68 6.13 -11.11
N TYR A 332 -10.82 5.95 -10.10
CA TYR A 332 -10.47 6.96 -9.10
C TYR A 332 -9.15 7.70 -9.41
N MET A 333 -8.76 7.74 -10.68
CA MET A 333 -7.71 8.63 -11.20
C MET A 333 -8.24 10.06 -11.39
N PRO A 334 -7.37 11.08 -11.53
CA PRO A 334 -7.82 12.44 -11.83
C PRO A 334 -8.58 12.48 -13.17
N SER A 335 -9.46 13.47 -13.31
CA SER A 335 -10.10 13.76 -14.59
C SER A 335 -9.07 13.89 -15.71
N VAL A 336 -9.44 13.54 -16.94
CA VAL A 336 -8.54 13.69 -18.10
C VAL A 336 -8.04 15.13 -18.24
N ALA A 337 -8.88 16.12 -17.91
CA ALA A 337 -8.50 17.53 -17.92
C ALA A 337 -7.41 17.85 -16.90
N ASP A 338 -7.47 17.27 -15.70
CA ASP A 338 -6.45 17.48 -14.66
C ASP A 338 -5.18 16.69 -14.91
N GLN A 339 -5.26 15.48 -15.48
CA GLN A 339 -4.09 14.74 -15.93
C GLN A 339 -3.28 15.56 -16.95
N LYS A 340 -3.93 16.19 -17.94
CA LYS A 340 -3.24 17.03 -18.93
C LYS A 340 -2.48 18.21 -18.31
N LYS A 341 -2.90 18.70 -17.15
CA LYS A 341 -2.24 19.80 -16.44
C LYS A 341 -0.97 19.36 -15.71
N THR A 342 -0.70 18.06 -15.53
CA THR A 342 0.52 17.60 -14.86
C THR A 342 1.73 17.54 -15.80
N GLY A 343 1.51 17.65 -17.12
CA GLY A 343 2.53 17.45 -18.16
C GLY A 343 2.77 15.98 -18.52
N PHE A 344 1.98 15.05 -17.96
CA PHE A 344 2.01 13.63 -18.31
C PHE A 344 0.87 13.27 -19.28
N ASP A 345 1.00 12.11 -19.92
CA ASP A 345 -0.06 11.54 -20.75
C ASP A 345 -1.33 11.31 -19.92
N ALA A 346 -2.47 11.68 -20.52
CA ALA A 346 -3.77 11.55 -19.90
C ALA A 346 -4.51 10.34 -20.46
N PHE A 347 -5.05 9.50 -19.57
CA PHE A 347 -5.77 8.28 -19.95
C PHE A 347 -7.17 8.22 -19.35
N LEU A 348 -8.06 7.54 -20.07
CA LEU A 348 -9.39 7.18 -19.56
C LEU A 348 -9.29 5.98 -18.63
N HIS A 349 -10.11 5.93 -17.59
CA HIS A 349 -10.15 4.81 -16.67
C HIS A 349 -10.60 3.50 -17.34
N SER A 350 -11.34 3.57 -18.44
CA SER A 350 -11.77 2.42 -19.22
C SER A 350 -10.61 1.72 -19.93
N TRP A 351 -9.55 2.45 -20.25
CA TRP A 351 -8.30 1.94 -20.80
C TRP A 351 -7.14 2.89 -20.43
N PRO A 352 -6.51 2.68 -19.26
CA PRO A 352 -5.56 3.63 -18.69
C PRO A 352 -4.13 3.39 -19.18
N PHE A 353 -3.92 2.84 -20.38
CA PHE A 353 -2.62 2.46 -20.90
C PHE A 353 -2.40 2.97 -22.32
N PRO A 354 -1.15 3.27 -22.71
CA PRO A 354 -0.84 3.60 -24.09
C PRO A 354 -0.81 2.36 -24.99
N GLU A 355 -0.54 1.19 -24.42
CA GLU A 355 -0.48 -0.06 -25.17
C GLU A 355 -1.87 -0.67 -25.41
N GLN A 356 -2.05 -1.29 -26.58
CA GLN A 356 -3.10 -2.27 -26.82
C GLN A 356 -2.53 -3.67 -26.59
N CYS A 357 -3.34 -4.55 -26.01
CA CYS A 357 -2.99 -5.94 -25.78
C CYS A 357 -3.72 -6.85 -26.76
N ASP A 358 -3.21 -8.08 -26.95
CA ASP A 358 -3.69 -8.98 -28.00
C ASP A 358 -5.17 -9.40 -27.86
N ASP A 359 -5.77 -9.23 -26.67
CA ASP A 359 -7.18 -9.45 -26.42
C ASP A 359 -7.84 -8.09 -26.14
N GLU A 360 -8.74 -7.61 -26.99
CA GLU A 360 -9.33 -6.25 -26.84
C GLU A 360 -10.23 -6.11 -25.57
N THR A 361 -10.39 -7.17 -24.76
CA THR A 361 -11.19 -7.21 -23.52
C THR A 361 -10.40 -7.20 -22.19
N THR A 362 -9.09 -6.89 -22.20
CA THR A 362 -8.13 -7.28 -21.13
C THR A 362 -8.30 -6.73 -19.70
N LEU A 363 -9.23 -5.83 -19.41
CA LEU A 363 -9.40 -5.36 -18.04
C LEU A 363 -10.48 -6.17 -17.34
N LEU A 364 -10.07 -7.16 -16.55
CA LEU A 364 -10.94 -7.91 -15.66
C LEU A 364 -11.79 -6.94 -14.83
N ARG A 365 -13.12 -7.14 -14.80
CA ARG A 365 -14.07 -6.31 -14.05
C ARG A 365 -14.62 -7.02 -12.82
N VAL A 366 -13.94 -8.07 -12.36
CA VAL A 366 -14.32 -8.83 -11.17
C VAL A 366 -13.48 -8.34 -9.99
N PRO A 367 -14.11 -7.82 -8.91
CA PRO A 367 -13.42 -7.13 -7.81
C PRO A 367 -12.76 -8.11 -6.82
N ILE A 368 -11.94 -9.05 -7.31
CA ILE A 368 -11.27 -10.07 -6.48
C ILE A 368 -10.31 -9.38 -5.49
N VAL A 369 -9.54 -8.41 -5.97
CA VAL A 369 -8.53 -7.71 -5.14
C VAL A 369 -9.20 -6.82 -4.10
N THR A 370 -10.25 -6.07 -4.48
CA THR A 370 -11.03 -5.21 -3.57
C THR A 370 -11.45 -5.94 -2.30
N TYR A 371 -12.22 -7.03 -2.43
CA TYR A 371 -12.77 -7.70 -1.24
C TYR A 371 -11.71 -8.43 -0.42
N ALA A 372 -10.63 -8.90 -1.05
CA ALA A 372 -9.49 -9.45 -0.33
C ALA A 372 -8.80 -8.37 0.52
N LEU A 373 -8.66 -7.15 -0.01
CA LEU A 373 -8.03 -6.03 0.71
C LEU A 373 -8.89 -5.50 1.85
N ASP A 374 -10.21 -5.39 1.66
CA ASP A 374 -11.12 -4.96 2.73
C ASP A 374 -11.06 -5.92 3.93
N ALA A 375 -11.04 -7.22 3.67
CA ALA A 375 -10.82 -8.24 4.69
C ALA A 375 -9.44 -8.13 5.36
N VAL A 376 -8.40 -7.76 4.60
CA VAL A 376 -7.05 -7.53 5.13
C VAL A 376 -6.99 -6.33 6.07
N TYR A 377 -7.62 -5.20 5.73
CA TYR A 377 -7.73 -4.04 6.61
C TYR A 377 -8.48 -4.37 7.90
N ALA A 378 -9.60 -5.10 7.80
CA ALA A 378 -10.37 -5.55 8.94
C ALA A 378 -9.55 -6.47 9.86
N ASN A 379 -8.80 -7.42 9.27
CA ASN A 379 -7.98 -8.36 10.02
C ASN A 379 -6.74 -7.70 10.65
N LEU A 380 -6.05 -6.78 9.96
CA LEU A 380 -4.95 -6.03 10.56
C LEU A 380 -5.45 -5.23 11.77
N THR A 381 -6.59 -4.57 11.61
CA THR A 381 -7.23 -3.81 12.70
C THR A 381 -7.50 -4.69 13.92
N ARG A 382 -8.11 -5.87 13.73
CA ARG A 382 -8.37 -6.83 14.81
C ARG A 382 -7.08 -7.39 15.42
N TRP A 383 -6.05 -7.63 14.62
CA TRP A 383 -4.77 -8.14 15.12
C TRP A 383 -4.08 -7.15 16.05
N VAL A 384 -4.13 -5.87 15.70
CA VAL A 384 -3.53 -4.79 16.48
C VAL A 384 -4.38 -4.44 17.70
N ARG A 385 -5.69 -4.33 17.54
CA ARG A 385 -6.61 -3.90 18.61
C ARG A 385 -6.87 -5.00 19.63
N ASP A 386 -7.13 -6.22 19.16
CA ASP A 386 -7.68 -7.32 19.96
C ASP A 386 -6.68 -8.47 20.16
N GLY A 387 -5.50 -8.41 19.52
CA GLY A 387 -4.54 -9.51 19.51
C GLY A 387 -4.99 -10.74 18.72
N VAL A 388 -6.11 -10.66 17.98
CA VAL A 388 -6.66 -11.79 17.22
C VAL A 388 -5.93 -11.94 15.89
N PRO A 389 -5.13 -13.00 15.68
CA PRO A 389 -4.37 -13.14 14.45
C PRO A 389 -5.29 -13.31 13.23
N PRO A 390 -4.91 -12.77 12.07
CA PRO A 390 -5.59 -13.03 10.81
C PRO A 390 -5.54 -14.52 10.46
N PRO A 391 -6.54 -15.04 9.73
CA PRO A 391 -6.54 -16.43 9.30
C PRO A 391 -5.31 -16.78 8.46
N ARG A 392 -4.91 -18.05 8.43
CA ARG A 392 -3.81 -18.55 7.60
C ARG A 392 -4.39 -19.15 6.32
N ALA A 393 -3.70 -18.93 5.20
CA ALA A 393 -4.08 -19.53 3.92
C ALA A 393 -2.94 -20.40 3.37
N PRO A 394 -3.25 -21.52 2.70
CA PRO A 394 -2.26 -22.21 1.90
C PRO A 394 -1.68 -21.25 0.85
N ARG A 395 -0.44 -21.48 0.43
CA ARG A 395 0.15 -20.72 -0.69
C ARG A 395 -0.49 -21.17 -2.00
N VAL A 396 -0.45 -20.32 -3.02
CA VAL A 396 -0.72 -20.74 -4.40
C VAL A 396 0.29 -21.83 -4.75
N THR A 397 -0.21 -22.97 -5.22
CA THR A 397 0.61 -24.11 -5.59
C THR A 397 1.42 -23.77 -6.83
N VAL A 398 2.74 -23.89 -6.74
CA VAL A 398 3.67 -23.59 -7.82
C VAL A 398 4.53 -24.83 -8.07
N GLU A 399 4.56 -25.26 -9.32
CA GLU A 399 5.49 -26.29 -9.79
C GLU A 399 6.79 -25.63 -10.27
N ASN A 400 7.94 -26.24 -10.00
CA ASN A 400 9.27 -25.72 -10.36
C ASN A 400 9.51 -24.28 -9.83
N GLY A 401 8.99 -23.98 -8.64
CA GLY A 401 9.07 -22.64 -8.06
C GLY A 401 10.52 -22.14 -7.90
N GLY A 402 10.76 -20.89 -8.30
CA GLY A 402 12.09 -20.28 -8.27
C GLY A 402 12.94 -20.54 -9.51
N THR A 403 12.43 -21.25 -10.53
CA THR A 403 13.12 -21.47 -11.80
C THR A 403 12.38 -20.79 -12.98
N PRO A 404 13.02 -20.66 -14.16
CA PRO A 404 12.35 -20.17 -15.37
C PRO A 404 11.18 -21.05 -15.85
N GLN A 405 11.06 -22.29 -15.36
CA GLN A 405 9.97 -23.23 -15.67
C GLN A 405 8.83 -23.16 -14.63
N ALA A 406 8.92 -22.24 -13.67
CA ALA A 406 7.91 -22.08 -12.63
C ALA A 406 6.55 -21.79 -13.25
N ARG A 407 5.52 -22.51 -12.78
CA ARG A 407 4.13 -22.29 -13.19
C ARG A 407 3.17 -22.51 -12.05
N VAL A 408 2.08 -21.75 -12.05
CA VAL A 408 0.97 -21.95 -11.12
C VAL A 408 0.21 -23.22 -11.51
N VAL A 409 -0.08 -24.08 -10.54
CA VAL A 409 -0.90 -25.28 -10.74
C VAL A 409 -2.38 -24.89 -10.70
N LEU A 410 -3.14 -25.36 -11.69
CA LEU A 410 -4.54 -25.00 -11.91
C LEU A 410 -5.47 -26.17 -11.59
N ASP A 411 -6.68 -25.86 -11.14
CA ASP A 411 -7.77 -26.82 -10.92
C ASP A 411 -8.47 -27.20 -12.25
N GLN A 412 -9.50 -28.06 -12.18
CA GLN A 412 -10.28 -28.50 -13.34
C GLN A 412 -11.03 -27.36 -14.07
N ASN A 413 -11.11 -26.17 -13.45
CA ASN A 413 -11.71 -24.97 -13.99
C ASN A 413 -10.67 -23.98 -14.56
N GLY A 414 -9.39 -24.34 -14.51
CA GLY A 414 -8.29 -23.49 -14.99
C GLY A 414 -7.89 -22.39 -14.01
N ASN A 415 -8.31 -22.47 -12.74
CA ASN A 415 -8.02 -21.45 -11.73
C ASN A 415 -6.99 -21.98 -10.71
N ALA A 416 -6.19 -21.10 -10.11
CA ALA A 416 -5.06 -21.51 -9.28
C ALA A 416 -5.44 -22.29 -8.02
N ILE A 417 -4.78 -23.42 -7.78
CA ILE A 417 -4.92 -24.20 -6.55
C ILE A 417 -4.19 -23.50 -5.39
N GLY A 418 -4.79 -23.52 -4.20
CA GLY A 418 -4.27 -22.86 -3.01
C GLY A 418 -4.49 -21.35 -3.03
N GLY A 419 -3.75 -20.63 -2.18
CA GLY A 419 -3.95 -19.20 -1.98
C GLY A 419 -5.22 -18.87 -1.19
N VAL A 420 -5.52 -17.57 -1.12
CA VAL A 420 -6.82 -17.06 -0.68
C VAL A 420 -7.75 -17.10 -1.87
N ARG A 421 -8.77 -17.96 -1.82
CA ARG A 421 -9.78 -18.13 -2.88
C ARG A 421 -11.06 -17.40 -2.52
N SER A 422 -11.62 -16.69 -3.49
CA SER A 422 -12.89 -15.95 -3.37
C SER A 422 -14.05 -16.77 -3.95
N PRO A 423 -15.33 -16.37 -3.75
CA PRO A 423 -16.46 -17.04 -4.38
C PRO A 423 -16.35 -17.07 -5.91
N TYR A 424 -15.66 -16.08 -6.51
CA TYR A 424 -15.42 -16.02 -7.95
C TYR A 424 -14.57 -17.17 -8.47
N VAL A 425 -13.69 -17.72 -7.63
CA VAL A 425 -12.75 -18.81 -7.98
C VAL A 425 -13.27 -20.16 -7.45
N ASP A 426 -13.91 -20.20 -6.29
CA ASP A 426 -14.51 -21.42 -5.72
C ASP A 426 -15.83 -21.81 -6.42
N VAL A 427 -16.63 -20.84 -6.84
CA VAL A 427 -17.90 -21.02 -7.56
C VAL A 427 -17.76 -20.38 -8.95
N ALA A 428 -16.75 -20.85 -9.69
CA ALA A 428 -16.30 -20.21 -10.92
C ALA A 428 -17.30 -20.31 -12.08
N VAL A 429 -17.56 -19.17 -12.71
CA VAL A 429 -18.27 -19.07 -14.01
C VAL A 429 -17.33 -18.86 -15.19
N ALA A 430 -16.02 -18.78 -14.91
CA ALA A 430 -14.99 -18.50 -15.89
C ALA A 430 -13.62 -19.03 -15.44
N THR A 431 -12.72 -19.17 -16.40
CA THR A 431 -11.28 -19.26 -16.15
C THR A 431 -10.70 -17.85 -16.08
N TYR A 432 -10.01 -17.49 -15.00
CA TYR A 432 -9.35 -16.20 -14.82
C TYR A 432 -7.90 -16.28 -15.27
N ILE A 433 -7.58 -15.60 -16.37
CA ILE A 433 -6.24 -15.60 -16.97
C ILE A 433 -5.51 -14.36 -16.48
N THR A 434 -4.54 -14.55 -15.59
CA THR A 434 -3.95 -13.46 -14.79
C THR A 434 -2.81 -12.70 -15.46
N THR A 435 -2.55 -12.99 -16.74
CA THR A 435 -1.52 -12.32 -17.56
C THR A 435 -2.01 -12.25 -19.00
N THR A 436 -1.91 -11.10 -19.65
CA THR A 436 -2.30 -10.95 -21.04
C THR A 436 -1.08 -10.72 -21.94
N LYS A 437 -1.11 -11.29 -23.14
CA LYS A 437 -0.05 -11.09 -24.13
C LYS A 437 -0.14 -9.69 -24.73
N GLY A 438 1.02 -9.16 -25.09
CA GLY A 438 1.15 -7.83 -25.67
C GLY A 438 2.36 -7.08 -25.10
N PRO A 439 2.64 -5.88 -25.60
CA PRO A 439 3.76 -5.06 -25.17
C PRO A 439 3.54 -4.44 -23.78
N GLY A 440 4.63 -3.92 -23.21
CA GLY A 440 4.58 -3.05 -22.02
C GLY A 440 3.83 -3.66 -20.84
N THR A 441 2.72 -3.02 -20.46
CA THR A 441 1.95 -3.36 -19.25
C THR A 441 1.02 -4.57 -19.40
N CYS A 442 0.85 -5.14 -20.60
CA CYS A 442 -0.10 -6.23 -20.86
C CYS A 442 0.09 -7.46 -19.96
N GLY A 443 1.33 -7.80 -19.61
CA GLY A 443 1.64 -8.92 -18.71
C GLY A 443 1.08 -8.76 -17.29
N ASN A 444 0.68 -7.54 -16.90
CA ASN A 444 0.08 -7.24 -15.61
C ASN A 444 -1.46 -7.28 -15.62
N LEU A 445 -2.06 -7.35 -16.81
CA LEU A 445 -3.52 -7.30 -16.99
C LEU A 445 -4.10 -8.71 -17.10
N ALA A 446 -5.33 -8.87 -16.63
CA ALA A 446 -6.04 -10.14 -16.70
C ALA A 446 -7.36 -10.03 -17.42
N HIS A 447 -7.73 -11.10 -18.09
CA HIS A 447 -9.06 -11.29 -18.68
C HIS A 447 -9.67 -12.57 -18.13
N MET A 448 -10.92 -12.84 -18.53
CA MET A 448 -11.61 -14.07 -18.18
C MET A 448 -12.19 -14.74 -19.41
N LYS A 449 -12.10 -16.07 -19.45
CA LYS A 449 -12.80 -16.90 -20.43
C LYS A 449 -14.03 -17.50 -19.78
N ALA A 450 -15.19 -16.95 -20.09
CA ALA A 450 -16.47 -17.45 -19.57
C ALA A 450 -16.70 -18.92 -19.93
N PHE A 451 -17.32 -19.67 -19.03
CA PHE A 451 -17.77 -21.03 -19.31
C PHE A 451 -18.99 -21.02 -20.24
N ASP A 452 -19.08 -22.03 -21.10
CA ASP A 452 -20.28 -22.24 -21.89
C ASP A 452 -21.46 -22.70 -21.01
N TRP A 453 -22.65 -22.63 -21.59
CA TRP A 453 -23.88 -22.98 -20.89
C TRP A 453 -23.91 -24.45 -20.46
N ALA A 454 -23.36 -25.37 -21.24
CA ALA A 454 -23.34 -26.80 -20.91
C ALA A 454 -22.52 -27.07 -19.65
N LYS A 455 -21.35 -26.43 -19.53
CA LYS A 455 -20.51 -26.49 -18.33
C LYS A 455 -21.21 -25.85 -17.13
N LEU A 456 -21.80 -24.66 -17.29
CA LEU A 456 -22.54 -23.99 -16.20
C LEU A 456 -23.75 -24.83 -15.73
N ASN A 457 -24.49 -25.44 -16.65
CA ASN A 457 -25.60 -26.34 -16.34
C ASN A 457 -25.11 -27.60 -15.61
N THR A 458 -23.95 -28.14 -15.99
CA THR A 458 -23.32 -29.28 -15.28
C THR A 458 -22.89 -28.91 -13.85
N LEU A 459 -22.34 -27.71 -13.66
CA LEU A 459 -21.84 -27.25 -12.36
C LEU A 459 -22.96 -26.84 -11.39
N TYR A 460 -24.00 -26.19 -11.92
CA TYR A 460 -24.98 -25.48 -11.08
C TYR A 460 -26.44 -25.86 -11.37
N GLY A 461 -26.73 -26.47 -12.51
CA GLY A 461 -28.09 -26.81 -12.98
C GLY A 461 -28.94 -25.60 -13.34
N THR A 462 -29.04 -24.61 -12.46
CA THR A 462 -29.86 -23.41 -12.65
C THR A 462 -29.15 -22.16 -12.14
N PRO A 463 -29.57 -20.96 -12.60
CA PRO A 463 -29.22 -19.68 -11.98
C PRO A 463 -29.38 -19.67 -10.44
N SER A 464 -30.49 -20.22 -9.94
CA SER A 464 -30.75 -20.30 -8.50
C SER A 464 -29.77 -21.25 -7.80
N GLY A 465 -29.41 -22.38 -8.44
CA GLY A 465 -28.38 -23.29 -7.94
C GLY A 465 -27.02 -22.61 -7.82
N TYR A 466 -26.63 -21.79 -8.80
CA TYR A 466 -25.43 -20.95 -8.74
C TYR A 466 -25.48 -19.96 -7.57
N ALA A 467 -26.58 -19.20 -7.44
CA ALA A 467 -26.73 -18.22 -6.37
C ALA A 467 -26.67 -18.85 -4.96
N VAL A 468 -27.24 -20.05 -4.78
CA VAL A 468 -27.14 -20.81 -3.52
C VAL A 468 -25.69 -21.20 -3.21
N GLN A 469 -24.94 -21.69 -4.20
CA GLN A 469 -23.53 -22.03 -4.00
C GLN A 469 -22.68 -20.80 -3.70
N VAL A 470 -22.89 -19.68 -4.40
CA VAL A 470 -22.22 -18.41 -4.09
C VAL A 470 -22.55 -17.97 -2.66
N SER A 471 -23.83 -18.00 -2.26
CA SER A 471 -24.23 -17.61 -0.92
C SER A 471 -23.55 -18.46 0.15
N SER A 472 -23.50 -19.78 -0.03
CA SER A 472 -22.83 -20.70 0.89
C SER A 472 -21.32 -20.42 1.00
N SER A 473 -20.67 -20.17 -0.15
CA SER A 473 -19.24 -19.80 -0.18
C SER A 473 -18.98 -18.47 0.53
N VAL A 474 -19.81 -17.45 0.27
CA VAL A 474 -19.73 -16.15 0.95
C VAL A 474 -19.93 -16.30 2.45
N ASP A 475 -20.95 -17.04 2.90
CA ASP A 475 -21.22 -17.22 4.33
C ASP A 475 -20.05 -17.88 5.06
N ARG A 476 -19.40 -18.85 4.42
CA ARG A 476 -18.16 -19.45 4.93
C ARG A 476 -17.04 -18.41 5.01
N LEU A 477 -16.77 -17.68 3.92
CA LEU A 477 -15.66 -16.73 3.87
C LEU A 477 -15.87 -15.53 4.81
N VAL A 478 -17.11 -15.10 5.07
CA VAL A 478 -17.41 -14.09 6.11
C VAL A 478 -17.11 -14.65 7.50
N ARG A 479 -17.58 -15.86 7.83
CA ARG A 479 -17.28 -16.51 9.11
C ARG A 479 -15.77 -16.70 9.32
N ASP A 480 -15.06 -17.08 8.26
CA ASP A 480 -13.62 -17.34 8.28
C ASP A 480 -12.78 -16.05 8.18
N ARG A 481 -13.42 -14.88 8.06
CA ARG A 481 -12.81 -13.53 7.96
C ARG A 481 -11.99 -13.30 6.68
N TRP A 482 -12.35 -13.97 5.60
CA TRP A 482 -11.83 -13.72 4.25
C TRP A 482 -12.68 -12.74 3.44
N LEU A 483 -13.86 -12.39 3.93
CA LEU A 483 -14.73 -11.32 3.43
C LEU A 483 -15.29 -10.52 4.60
N THR A 484 -15.59 -9.24 4.38
CA THR A 484 -16.41 -8.47 5.32
C THR A 484 -17.89 -8.81 5.12
N GLU A 485 -18.73 -8.54 6.12
CA GLU A 485 -20.18 -8.73 5.99
C GLU A 485 -20.79 -7.85 4.90
N ALA A 486 -20.29 -6.62 4.73
CA ALA A 486 -20.75 -5.69 3.71
C ALA A 486 -20.43 -6.22 2.30
N ASP A 487 -19.21 -6.70 2.10
CA ASP A 487 -18.79 -7.30 0.82
C ASP A 487 -19.56 -8.58 0.53
N GLY A 488 -19.79 -9.41 1.55
CA GLY A 488 -20.61 -10.61 1.42
C GLY A 488 -22.02 -10.30 0.91
N LYS A 489 -22.64 -9.22 1.41
CA LYS A 489 -23.95 -8.75 0.89
C LYS A 489 -23.86 -8.28 -0.56
N LYS A 490 -22.83 -7.50 -0.92
CA LYS A 490 -22.59 -7.02 -2.30
C LYS A 490 -22.44 -8.21 -3.27
N ILE A 491 -21.63 -9.21 -2.92
CA ILE A 491 -21.40 -10.41 -3.76
C ILE A 491 -22.68 -11.22 -3.92
N LYS A 492 -23.42 -11.48 -2.83
CA LYS A 492 -24.69 -12.23 -2.89
C LYS A 492 -25.73 -11.53 -3.75
N ALA A 493 -25.84 -10.20 -3.64
CA ALA A 493 -26.76 -9.42 -4.47
C ALA A 493 -26.40 -9.52 -5.96
N ALA A 494 -25.11 -9.44 -6.31
CA ALA A 494 -24.65 -9.59 -7.69
C ALA A 494 -24.94 -10.99 -8.26
N ALA A 495 -24.84 -12.04 -7.43
CA ALA A 495 -25.07 -13.42 -7.86
C ALA A 495 -26.54 -13.74 -8.19
N VAL A 496 -27.51 -12.99 -7.63
CA VAL A 496 -28.93 -13.15 -7.95
C VAL A 496 -29.28 -12.55 -9.33
N VAL A 497 -28.45 -11.64 -9.84
CA VAL A 497 -28.67 -10.93 -11.10
C VAL A 497 -28.02 -11.64 -12.31
N ALA A 498 -27.07 -12.56 -12.11
CA ALA A 498 -26.43 -13.35 -13.17
C ALA A 498 -26.90 -14.82 -13.13
N PRO A 499 -27.24 -15.48 -14.27
CA PRO A 499 -26.55 -15.44 -15.55
C PRO A 499 -27.50 -15.29 -16.76
N THR A 500 -27.67 -14.07 -17.27
CA THR A 500 -28.15 -13.89 -18.65
C THR A 500 -26.96 -13.50 -19.50
N THR A 501 -26.51 -14.45 -20.32
CA THR A 501 -25.80 -14.29 -21.60
C THR A 501 -25.08 -12.97 -21.81
N ALA A 502 -23.77 -13.04 -22.00
CA ALA A 502 -23.04 -12.07 -22.80
C ALA A 502 -23.91 -11.63 -24.00
N SER A 503 -24.39 -10.40 -23.95
CA SER A 503 -25.09 -9.77 -25.05
C SER A 503 -24.05 -9.45 -26.11
N ARG A 504 -24.16 -10.19 -27.23
CA ARG A 504 -23.67 -9.95 -28.59
C ARG A 504 -22.52 -8.97 -28.81
#